data_AF-A0A7G5IF05-F1
#
_entry.id   AF-A0A7G5IF05-F1
#
_cell.length_a   1.000
_cell.length_b   1.000
_cell.length_c   1.000
_cell.angle_alpha   90.00
_cell.angle_beta   90.00
_cell.angle_gamma   90.00
#
_symmetry.space_group_name_H-M   'P 1'
#
loop_
_entity.id
_entity.type
_entity.pdbx_description
1 polymer ?
#
loop_
_entity_poly.entity_id
_entity_poly.type
_entity_poly.pdbx_seq_one_letter_code
_entity_poly.pdbx_strand_id
1 'polypeptide(L)'
;MALMRTLWNFVVGVKDALVLLFMLLFFGLLWAALSFRTPAITVPNDTALVLNMDGVLVDQATPRTAAEVLSSTPTIPQVQVRDVVRAIEAAKDDGSVKLIMLDLDRFLGGGQANLQAVSAALKSFRASGKPVVSYATAYTDDSYYLAAQASEAWLNPLGGVIITGPGGTGLYFKDLLDRLKVDVEVFRVGTYKSFVEPFTRAAASPEAKAADQALADSLWGSYVADVAAARKGVDVRAAVNGWQAGVAAAGGDQAKAALNARLIDRIGDSTAVVASLRKQVGEGDTPDDPLSFNGISMADYLRARSPGGSGDAVGVLYVSGDIVDGEADAGSAGGDTIANLVTEALANDSIRALVVRIDSPGGSVTASEKIRSALMQARARDIPVVASFGPVAASGGYWIATAANRIYAAPTTITGSIGVFGIIPTFNRTLKSAGIGTDGIATTPYSGQPDILGGINEPTKALIQGSISDTYRRFVGLVAAARKLPAAEVEKIAEGRVWSGRDALDRKLVDGFGGLDAAIRDAAKAAKLGDNPRVVTLEAKPGTLEALLNRFGDSPPPPAADAFARLAMISRLRATAQIADALTMAQGASIQARCLACAAHAPPRPANAARAGALLTLLQR
;
A
#
# COMPACT_ATOMS: atom_id res chain seq x y z
N MET A 1 61.28 31.70 -7.31
CA MET A 1 61.54 30.29 -6.91
C MET A 1 60.91 29.92 -5.57
N ALA A 2 61.03 30.72 -4.49
CA ALA A 2 60.45 30.39 -3.19
C ALA A 2 58.91 30.19 -3.21
N LEU A 3 58.18 31.08 -3.89
CA LEU A 3 56.71 31.02 -4.05
C LEU A 3 56.23 29.76 -4.80
N MET A 4 56.94 29.38 -5.88
CA MET A 4 56.64 28.17 -6.65
C MET A 4 56.86 26.91 -5.81
N ARG A 5 57.87 26.90 -4.94
CA ARG A 5 58.13 25.79 -4.02
C ARG A 5 57.08 25.67 -2.92
N THR A 6 56.58 26.80 -2.41
CA THR A 6 55.48 26.80 -1.42
C THR A 6 54.18 26.31 -2.03
N LEU A 7 53.86 26.77 -3.25
CA LEU A 7 52.67 26.33 -3.98
C LEU A 7 52.73 24.84 -4.31
N TRP A 8 53.90 24.34 -4.76
CA TRP A 8 54.11 22.91 -5.02
C TRP A 8 53.93 22.07 -3.75
N ASN A 9 54.52 22.49 -2.63
CA ASN A 9 54.36 21.79 -1.35
C ASN A 9 52.91 21.79 -0.86
N PHE A 10 52.16 22.86 -1.09
CA PHE A 10 50.73 22.92 -0.78
C PHE A 10 49.92 21.94 -1.62
N VAL A 11 50.15 21.90 -2.94
CA VAL A 11 49.48 20.96 -3.85
C VAL A 11 49.81 19.51 -3.50
N VAL A 12 51.07 19.21 -3.19
CA VAL A 12 51.50 17.88 -2.74
C VAL A 12 50.83 17.53 -1.41
N GLY A 13 50.76 18.46 -0.45
CA GLY A 13 50.08 18.26 0.83
C GLY A 13 48.58 17.98 0.68
N VAL A 14 47.88 18.72 -0.20
CA VAL A 14 46.47 18.47 -0.52
C VAL A 14 46.29 17.10 -1.18
N LYS A 15 47.14 16.74 -2.15
CA LYS A 15 47.14 15.42 -2.78
C LYS A 15 47.34 14.31 -1.75
N ASP A 16 48.32 14.44 -0.87
CA ASP A 16 48.63 13.45 0.16
C ASP A 16 47.48 13.31 1.16
N ALA A 17 46.86 14.42 1.58
CA ALA A 17 45.66 14.41 2.42
C ALA A 17 44.48 13.70 1.73
N LEU A 18 44.24 13.96 0.45
CA LEU A 18 43.18 13.31 -0.33
C LEU A 18 43.46 11.80 -0.51
N VAL A 19 44.71 11.42 -0.76
CA VAL A 19 45.11 10.00 -0.87
C VAL A 19 44.94 9.28 0.46
N LEU A 20 45.35 9.90 1.57
CA LEU A 20 45.16 9.33 2.91
C LEU A 20 43.69 9.20 3.27
N LEU A 21 42.86 10.21 2.96
CA LEU A 21 41.42 10.14 3.13
C LEU A 21 40.81 9.02 2.28
N PHE A 22 41.21 8.89 1.02
CA PHE A 22 40.73 7.83 0.14
C PHE A 22 41.16 6.45 0.63
N MET A 23 42.40 6.28 1.10
CA MET A 23 42.87 5.03 1.71
C MET A 23 42.09 4.71 2.97
N LEU A 24 41.84 5.69 3.85
CA LEU A 24 41.07 5.49 5.07
C LEU A 24 39.61 5.10 4.76
N LEU A 25 38.99 5.73 3.76
CA LEU A 25 37.66 5.36 3.27
C LEU A 25 37.67 3.96 2.65
N PHE A 26 38.64 3.64 1.79
CA PHE A 26 38.75 2.34 1.12
C PHE A 26 38.95 1.21 2.13
N PHE A 27 39.94 1.34 3.03
CA PHE A 27 40.19 0.33 4.05
C PHE A 27 39.09 0.28 5.12
N GLY A 28 38.45 1.41 5.43
CA GLY A 28 37.26 1.45 6.29
C GLY A 28 36.08 0.70 5.68
N LEU A 29 35.80 0.93 4.38
CA LEU A 29 34.77 0.21 3.63
C LEU A 29 35.10 -1.27 3.45
N LEU A 30 36.37 -1.61 3.18
CA LEU A 30 36.82 -2.99 3.06
C LEU A 30 36.74 -3.74 4.40
N TRP A 31 37.19 -3.10 5.49
CA TRP A 31 37.07 -3.66 6.84
C TRP A 31 35.62 -3.85 7.23
N ALA A 32 34.75 -2.86 6.96
CA ALA A 32 33.31 -3.01 7.12
C ALA A 32 32.81 -4.22 6.32
N ALA A 33 33.03 -4.26 5.01
CA ALA A 33 32.58 -5.33 4.13
C ALA A 33 33.04 -6.74 4.55
N LEU A 34 34.29 -6.87 5.03
CA LEU A 34 34.86 -8.15 5.46
C LEU A 34 34.47 -8.54 6.90
N SER A 35 34.26 -7.57 7.79
CA SER A 35 33.83 -7.81 9.17
C SER A 35 32.34 -8.13 9.25
N PHE A 36 31.57 -7.75 8.22
CA PHE A 36 30.18 -8.15 8.04
C PHE A 36 30.04 -9.57 7.49
N ARG A 37 30.60 -10.57 8.19
CA ARG A 37 30.05 -11.93 8.11
C ARG A 37 28.81 -11.96 9.00
N THR A 38 27.62 -11.96 8.41
CA THR A 38 26.39 -12.17 9.17
C THR A 38 26.50 -13.54 9.85
N PRO A 39 26.55 -13.61 11.20
CA PRO A 39 26.59 -14.89 11.89
C PRO A 39 25.38 -15.73 11.44
N ALA A 40 25.57 -17.05 11.37
CA ALA A 40 24.48 -17.96 11.09
C ALA A 40 23.42 -17.79 12.20
N ILE A 41 22.23 -17.32 11.82
CA ILE A 41 21.13 -17.12 12.77
C ILE A 41 20.54 -18.48 13.04
N THR A 42 20.58 -18.89 14.30
CA THR A 42 19.92 -20.10 14.78
C THR A 42 18.61 -19.70 15.44
N VAL A 43 17.54 -20.44 15.17
CA VAL A 43 16.26 -20.23 15.84
C VAL A 43 16.36 -20.85 17.23
N PRO A 44 16.22 -20.08 18.32
CA PRO A 44 16.27 -20.64 19.67
C PRO A 44 15.12 -21.64 19.88
N ASN A 45 15.36 -22.65 20.72
CA ASN A 45 14.28 -23.53 21.15
C ASN A 45 13.32 -22.79 22.08
N ASP A 46 12.07 -23.25 22.09
CA ASP A 46 10.99 -22.72 22.90
C ASP A 46 10.77 -21.20 22.77
N THR A 47 11.02 -20.65 21.58
CA THR A 47 11.04 -19.19 21.33
C THR A 47 9.67 -18.62 20.94
N ALA A 48 9.51 -17.32 21.13
CA ALA A 48 8.42 -16.52 20.57
C ALA A 48 8.81 -15.94 19.21
N LEU A 49 7.97 -16.11 18.18
CA LEU A 49 8.11 -15.33 16.94
C LEU A 49 7.55 -13.92 17.18
N VAL A 50 8.42 -12.92 17.11
CA VAL A 50 8.05 -11.51 17.31
C VAL A 50 7.71 -10.87 15.96
N LEU A 51 6.43 -10.57 15.79
CA LEU A 51 5.89 -9.82 14.66
C LEU A 51 5.76 -8.35 15.06
N ASN A 52 6.83 -7.59 14.85
CA ASN A 52 6.78 -6.15 14.99
C ASN A 52 6.11 -5.54 13.75
N MET A 53 4.93 -4.94 13.95
CA MET A 53 4.14 -4.31 12.90
C MET A 53 4.32 -2.78 12.83
N ASP A 54 5.49 -2.27 13.23
CA ASP A 54 5.83 -0.84 13.16
C ASP A 54 5.53 -0.25 11.78
N GLY A 55 4.77 0.86 11.75
CA GLY A 55 4.44 1.57 10.52
C GLY A 55 3.26 0.96 9.75
N VAL A 56 3.35 0.87 8.42
CA VAL A 56 2.23 0.42 7.56
C VAL A 56 2.49 -0.94 6.94
N LEU A 57 1.43 -1.74 6.81
CA LEU A 57 1.47 -3.03 6.13
C LEU A 57 1.19 -2.84 4.64
N VAL A 58 2.11 -3.29 3.78
CA VAL A 58 2.09 -3.05 2.33
C VAL A 58 2.33 -4.34 1.53
N ASP A 59 1.88 -4.38 0.28
CA ASP A 59 2.20 -5.48 -0.63
C ASP A 59 3.65 -5.41 -1.13
N GLN A 60 4.15 -4.21 -1.39
CA GLN A 60 5.51 -3.94 -1.84
C GLN A 60 6.07 -2.75 -1.07
N ALA A 61 7.24 -2.92 -0.45
CA ALA A 61 7.93 -1.83 0.24
C ALA A 61 8.64 -0.91 -0.75
N THR A 62 8.59 0.40 -0.48
CA THR A 62 9.37 1.40 -1.23
C THR A 62 10.77 1.55 -0.62
N PRO A 63 11.86 1.30 -1.39
CA PRO A 63 13.21 1.56 -0.92
C PRO A 63 13.42 3.07 -0.75
N ARG A 64 14.31 3.46 0.17
CA ARG A 64 14.68 4.87 0.30
C ARG A 64 15.67 5.25 -0.78
N THR A 65 15.52 6.46 -1.27
CA THR A 65 16.52 7.09 -2.14
C THR A 65 17.79 7.40 -1.34
N ALA A 66 18.92 7.49 -2.03
CA ALA A 66 20.18 7.89 -1.39
C ALA A 66 20.07 9.26 -0.69
N ALA A 67 19.31 10.20 -1.28
CA ALA A 67 19.08 11.52 -0.71
C ALA A 67 18.30 11.46 0.61
N GLU A 68 17.26 10.62 0.71
CA GLU A 68 16.48 10.45 1.94
C GLU A 68 17.32 9.84 3.06
N VAL A 69 18.16 8.84 2.74
CA VAL A 69 19.07 8.25 3.72
C VAL A 69 20.10 9.29 4.21
N LEU A 70 20.74 10.03 3.29
CA LEU A 70 21.77 11.02 3.63
C LEU A 70 21.21 12.22 4.40
N SER A 71 19.98 12.64 4.09
CA SER A 71 19.30 13.74 4.79
C SER A 71 18.64 13.30 6.10
N SER A 72 18.67 12.00 6.44
CA SER A 72 17.94 11.44 7.58
C SER A 72 16.45 11.80 7.57
N THR A 73 15.85 11.88 6.36
CA THR A 73 14.44 12.23 6.21
C THR A 73 13.59 11.12 6.86
N PRO A 74 12.73 11.44 7.85
CA PRO A 74 11.87 10.44 8.46
C PRO A 74 10.91 9.86 7.43
N THR A 75 10.89 8.54 7.27
CA THR A 75 9.88 7.84 6.49
C THR A 75 9.13 6.85 7.37
N ILE A 76 7.88 6.58 7.00
CA ILE A 76 7.05 5.62 7.73
C ILE A 76 7.59 4.22 7.44
N PRO A 77 7.92 3.41 8.46
CA PRO A 77 8.34 2.02 8.27
C PRO A 77 7.28 1.22 7.50
N GLN A 78 7.73 0.26 6.70
CA GLN A 78 6.86 -0.56 5.85
C GLN A 78 7.12 -2.03 6.11
N VAL A 79 6.07 -2.77 6.46
CA VAL A 79 6.10 -4.22 6.68
C VAL A 79 5.40 -4.90 5.52
N GLN A 80 6.02 -5.94 4.93
CA GLN A 80 5.43 -6.61 3.78
C GLN A 80 4.49 -7.74 4.18
N VAL A 81 3.29 -7.76 3.59
CA VAL A 81 2.28 -8.80 3.85
C VAL A 81 2.83 -10.20 3.61
N ARG A 82 3.58 -10.39 2.51
CA ARG A 82 4.18 -11.68 2.16
C ARG A 82 5.11 -12.22 3.25
N ASP A 83 5.85 -11.33 3.92
CA ASP A 83 6.85 -11.72 4.91
C ASP A 83 6.15 -12.12 6.21
N VAL A 84 5.15 -11.34 6.62
CA VAL A 84 4.30 -11.65 7.78
C VAL A 84 3.60 -12.99 7.60
N VAL A 85 2.89 -13.19 6.48
CA VAL A 85 2.16 -14.44 6.21
C VAL A 85 3.11 -15.63 6.15
N ARG A 86 4.24 -15.50 5.43
CA ARG A 86 5.24 -16.57 5.32
C ARG A 86 5.86 -16.92 6.68
N ALA A 87 6.17 -15.93 7.51
CA ALA A 87 6.75 -16.17 8.84
C ALA A 87 5.76 -16.92 9.74
N ILE A 88 4.48 -16.51 9.73
CA ILE A 88 3.42 -17.16 10.51
C ILE A 88 3.21 -18.61 10.06
N GLU A 89 3.07 -18.85 8.75
CA GLU A 89 2.84 -20.20 8.23
C GLU A 89 4.05 -21.11 8.43
N ALA A 90 5.28 -20.61 8.29
CA ALA A 90 6.48 -21.39 8.61
C ALA A 90 6.57 -21.73 10.11
N ALA A 91 6.23 -20.77 10.98
CA ALA A 91 6.25 -20.96 12.43
C ALA A 91 5.17 -21.92 12.93
N LYS A 92 4.09 -22.12 12.17
CA LYS A 92 3.01 -23.05 12.51
C LYS A 92 3.55 -24.46 12.77
N ASP A 93 4.38 -24.95 11.85
CA ASP A 93 4.90 -26.32 11.85
C ASP A 93 6.32 -26.42 12.48
N ASP A 94 6.92 -25.28 12.85
CA ASP A 94 8.25 -25.22 13.49
C ASP A 94 8.18 -25.53 14.99
N GLY A 95 8.74 -26.67 15.43
CA GLY A 95 8.72 -27.09 16.83
C GLY A 95 9.47 -26.16 17.79
N SER A 96 10.38 -25.33 17.29
CA SER A 96 11.13 -24.35 18.10
C SER A 96 10.27 -23.14 18.48
N VAL A 97 9.22 -22.82 17.71
CA VAL A 97 8.33 -21.67 17.99
C VAL A 97 7.14 -22.11 18.84
N LYS A 98 6.98 -21.52 20.04
CA LYS A 98 5.85 -21.82 20.95
C LYS A 98 4.66 -20.91 20.80
N LEU A 99 4.90 -19.64 20.50
CA LEU A 99 3.87 -18.62 20.40
C LEU A 99 4.28 -17.52 19.42
N ILE A 100 3.31 -16.68 19.05
CA ILE A 100 3.56 -15.41 18.36
C ILE A 100 3.32 -14.26 19.33
N MET A 101 4.28 -13.34 19.40
CA MET A 101 4.09 -12.00 19.96
C MET A 101 3.79 -11.04 18.82
N LEU A 102 2.56 -10.53 18.78
CA LEU A 102 2.08 -9.58 17.79
C LEU A 102 2.11 -8.16 18.39
N ASP A 103 3.17 -7.42 18.10
CA ASP A 103 3.32 -6.05 18.57
C ASP A 103 2.63 -5.09 17.59
N LEU A 104 1.59 -4.42 18.08
CA LEU A 104 0.76 -3.47 17.33
C LEU A 104 0.85 -2.05 17.90
N ASP A 105 1.79 -1.78 18.81
CA ASP A 105 1.85 -0.53 19.55
C ASP A 105 2.10 0.68 18.63
N ARG A 106 2.74 0.45 17.49
CA ARG A 106 3.09 1.47 16.48
C ARG A 106 2.55 1.14 15.08
N PHE A 107 1.57 0.25 15.00
CA PHE A 107 0.97 -0.16 13.72
C PHE A 107 -0.03 0.88 13.18
N LEU A 108 0.20 1.43 11.99
CA LEU A 108 -0.64 2.49 11.41
C LEU A 108 -1.75 1.96 10.49
N GLY A 109 -1.76 0.66 10.18
CA GLY A 109 -2.77 0.02 9.35
C GLY A 109 -2.22 -0.61 8.06
N GLY A 110 -3.09 -1.24 7.29
CA GLY A 110 -2.69 -2.06 6.13
C GLY A 110 -3.74 -2.28 5.05
N GLY A 111 -4.97 -1.80 5.25
CA GLY A 111 -6.09 -2.10 4.38
C GLY A 111 -6.67 -3.49 4.66
N GLN A 112 -8.00 -3.56 4.72
CA GLN A 112 -8.69 -4.73 5.28
C GLN A 112 -8.41 -6.05 4.54
N ALA A 113 -8.19 -6.03 3.22
CA ALA A 113 -7.83 -7.24 2.47
C ALA A 113 -6.48 -7.84 2.90
N ASN A 114 -5.49 -6.99 3.21
CA ASN A 114 -4.19 -7.44 3.73
C ASN A 114 -4.32 -7.95 5.16
N LEU A 115 -5.12 -7.27 5.99
CA LEU A 115 -5.42 -7.74 7.33
C LEU A 115 -6.13 -9.10 7.32
N GLN A 116 -7.01 -9.35 6.35
CA GLN A 116 -7.66 -10.64 6.15
C GLN A 116 -6.66 -11.75 5.82
N ALA A 117 -5.62 -11.46 5.02
CA ALA A 117 -4.54 -12.42 4.74
C ALA A 117 -3.75 -12.75 6.01
N VAL A 118 -3.35 -11.74 6.79
CA VAL A 118 -2.65 -11.94 8.07
C VAL A 118 -3.54 -12.65 9.08
N SER A 119 -4.81 -12.28 9.17
CA SER A 119 -5.83 -12.93 10.02
C SER A 119 -6.00 -14.41 9.70
N ALA A 120 -6.05 -14.77 8.41
CA ALA A 120 -6.10 -16.17 8.00
C ALA A 120 -4.86 -16.95 8.46
N ALA A 121 -3.66 -16.37 8.32
CA ALA A 121 -2.41 -16.99 8.79
C ALA A 121 -2.38 -17.12 10.33
N LEU A 122 -2.80 -16.08 11.07
CA LEU A 122 -2.89 -16.14 12.53
C LEU A 122 -3.89 -17.21 13.01
N LYS A 123 -5.03 -17.34 12.33
CA LYS A 123 -6.01 -18.42 12.61
C LYS A 123 -5.42 -19.80 12.33
N SER A 124 -4.71 -19.96 11.21
CA SER A 124 -3.99 -21.19 10.85
C SER A 124 -2.96 -21.57 11.91
N PHE A 125 -2.15 -20.60 12.37
CA PHE A 125 -1.20 -20.79 13.46
C PHE A 125 -1.88 -21.19 14.78
N ARG A 126 -2.96 -20.51 15.17
CA ARG A 126 -3.70 -20.86 16.39
C ARG A 126 -4.35 -22.24 16.32
N ALA A 127 -4.76 -22.67 15.12
CA ALA A 127 -5.32 -24.00 14.91
C ALA A 127 -4.30 -25.13 15.16
N SER A 128 -2.98 -24.84 15.15
CA SER A 128 -1.96 -25.81 15.57
C SER A 128 -1.79 -25.90 17.09
N GLY A 129 -2.57 -25.15 17.87
CA GLY A 129 -2.57 -25.17 19.34
C GLY A 129 -1.59 -24.17 19.97
N LYS A 130 -0.88 -23.38 19.17
CA LYS A 130 0.07 -22.36 19.63
C LYS A 130 -0.63 -21.01 19.85
N PRO A 131 -0.41 -20.33 21.00
CA PRO A 131 -1.09 -19.07 21.28
C PRO A 131 -0.49 -17.90 20.50
N VAL A 132 -1.32 -16.87 20.31
CA VAL A 132 -0.92 -15.56 19.79
C VAL A 132 -1.22 -14.54 20.89
N VAL A 133 -0.23 -13.76 21.30
CA VAL A 133 -0.38 -12.68 22.27
C VAL A 133 -0.24 -11.37 21.50
N SER A 134 -1.19 -10.45 21.63
CA SER A 134 -1.08 -9.11 21.04
C SER A 134 -0.96 -8.03 22.10
N TYR A 135 -0.22 -6.97 21.80
CA TYR A 135 -0.08 -5.80 22.67
C TYR A 135 -0.16 -4.49 21.89
N ALA A 136 -0.79 -3.48 22.50
CA ALA A 136 -0.68 -2.08 22.09
C ALA A 136 -1.06 -1.15 23.25
N THR A 137 -0.61 0.10 23.17
CA THR A 137 -1.14 1.24 23.94
C THR A 137 -2.46 1.70 23.36
N ALA A 138 -2.63 1.62 22.05
CA ALA A 138 -3.85 2.01 21.38
C ALA A 138 -4.25 1.01 20.30
N TYR A 139 -5.46 0.50 20.39
CA TYR A 139 -6.09 -0.24 19.30
C TYR A 139 -7.03 0.67 18.53
N THR A 140 -6.76 0.87 17.24
CA THR A 140 -7.64 1.52 16.26
C THR A 140 -8.22 0.46 15.31
N ASP A 141 -9.08 0.83 14.36
CA ASP A 141 -9.76 -0.10 13.44
C ASP A 141 -8.87 -1.29 12.99
N ASP A 142 -7.75 -1.02 12.31
CA ASP A 142 -6.86 -2.03 11.72
C ASP A 142 -6.05 -2.81 12.77
N SER A 143 -5.54 -2.15 13.82
CA SER A 143 -4.78 -2.85 14.86
C SER A 143 -5.70 -3.69 15.74
N TYR A 144 -6.91 -3.22 16.03
CA TYR A 144 -7.90 -4.01 16.75
C TYR A 144 -8.36 -5.22 15.92
N TYR A 145 -8.51 -5.07 14.60
CA TYR A 145 -8.88 -6.19 13.74
C TYR A 145 -7.92 -7.37 13.87
N LEU A 146 -6.60 -7.10 13.91
CA LEU A 146 -5.57 -8.12 14.12
C LEU A 146 -5.52 -8.62 15.57
N ALA A 147 -5.61 -7.71 16.55
CA ALA A 147 -5.65 -8.07 17.97
C ALA A 147 -6.83 -9.00 18.30
N ALA A 148 -7.97 -8.81 17.63
CA ALA A 148 -9.14 -9.67 17.80
C ALA A 148 -8.89 -11.12 17.38
N GLN A 149 -7.90 -11.38 16.51
CA GLN A 149 -7.51 -12.73 16.10
C GLN A 149 -6.58 -13.42 17.10
N ALA A 150 -5.99 -12.67 18.03
CA ALA A 150 -5.09 -13.18 19.04
C ALA A 150 -5.81 -14.13 20.02
N SER A 151 -5.03 -14.95 20.70
CA SER A 151 -5.52 -15.76 21.83
C SER A 151 -5.70 -14.92 23.09
N GLU A 152 -4.83 -13.91 23.26
CA GLU A 152 -4.89 -12.94 24.34
C GLU A 152 -4.50 -11.55 23.81
N ALA A 153 -5.37 -10.57 24.01
CA ALA A 153 -5.14 -9.17 23.67
C ALA A 153 -4.89 -8.34 24.94
N TRP A 154 -3.68 -7.78 25.03
CA TRP A 154 -3.23 -6.91 26.11
C TRP A 154 -3.32 -5.44 25.70
N LEU A 155 -3.83 -4.62 26.62
CA LEU A 155 -3.88 -3.17 26.45
C LEU A 155 -3.12 -2.49 27.59
N ASN A 156 -2.36 -1.45 27.25
CA ASN A 156 -1.72 -0.61 28.24
C ASN A 156 -2.76 -0.01 29.23
N PRO A 157 -2.45 0.15 30.54
CA PRO A 157 -3.37 0.75 31.51
C PRO A 157 -3.83 2.17 31.17
N LEU A 158 -3.02 2.93 30.44
CA LEU A 158 -3.36 4.28 29.96
C LEU A 158 -3.89 4.27 28.52
N GLY A 159 -4.14 3.09 27.98
CA GLY A 159 -4.54 2.86 26.60
C GLY A 159 -6.04 2.85 26.35
N GLY A 160 -6.42 2.65 25.09
CA GLY A 160 -7.82 2.56 24.67
C GLY A 160 -8.02 1.74 23.39
N VAL A 161 -9.26 1.26 23.21
CA VAL A 161 -9.74 0.68 21.94
C VAL A 161 -10.71 1.68 21.31
N ILE A 162 -10.37 2.23 20.15
CA ILE A 162 -11.24 3.17 19.43
C ILE A 162 -11.48 2.65 18.02
N ILE A 163 -12.70 2.15 17.79
CA ILE A 163 -13.14 1.65 16.49
C ILE A 163 -14.05 2.73 15.86
N THR A 164 -13.60 3.33 14.77
CA THR A 164 -14.28 4.42 14.04
C THR A 164 -15.10 3.92 12.85
N GLY A 165 -14.71 2.78 12.26
CA GLY A 165 -15.32 2.25 11.04
C GLY A 165 -14.93 3.01 9.77
N PRO A 166 -15.29 2.48 8.58
CA PRO A 166 -14.98 3.11 7.30
C PRO A 166 -15.78 4.40 7.12
N GLY A 167 -15.12 5.42 6.56
CA GLY A 167 -15.72 6.73 6.28
C GLY A 167 -14.75 7.88 6.52
N GLY A 168 -15.24 9.10 6.43
CA GLY A 168 -14.46 10.31 6.66
C GLY A 168 -14.90 11.47 5.78
N THR A 169 -14.06 12.51 5.72
CA THR A 169 -14.26 13.70 4.90
C THR A 169 -13.30 13.71 3.72
N GLY A 170 -13.78 14.21 2.58
CA GLY A 170 -12.97 14.51 1.41
C GLY A 170 -12.88 16.02 1.19
N LEU A 171 -11.73 16.49 0.72
CA LEU A 171 -11.54 17.90 0.31
C LEU A 171 -12.24 18.18 -1.03
N TYR A 172 -12.88 19.35 -1.13
CA TYR A 172 -13.46 19.90 -2.36
C TYR A 172 -12.90 21.29 -2.60
N PHE A 173 -12.30 21.50 -3.77
CA PHE A 173 -11.50 22.67 -4.14
C PHE A 173 -12.22 23.64 -5.07
N LYS A 174 -13.42 23.32 -5.58
CA LYS A 174 -14.14 24.16 -6.54
C LYS A 174 -14.19 25.64 -6.13
N ASP A 175 -14.60 25.93 -4.91
CA ASP A 175 -14.76 27.32 -4.45
C ASP A 175 -13.41 28.05 -4.33
N LEU A 176 -12.34 27.32 -4.01
CA LEU A 176 -10.97 27.86 -4.04
C LEU A 176 -10.55 28.16 -5.49
N LEU A 177 -10.77 27.22 -6.40
CA LEU A 177 -10.40 27.37 -7.82
C LEU A 177 -11.18 28.53 -8.47
N ASP A 178 -12.46 28.70 -8.15
CA ASP A 178 -13.26 29.84 -8.60
C ASP A 178 -12.71 31.18 -8.11
N ARG A 179 -12.27 31.26 -6.84
CA ARG A 179 -11.61 32.46 -6.30
C ARG A 179 -10.30 32.77 -6.99
N LEU A 180 -9.53 31.73 -7.31
CA LEU A 180 -8.29 31.82 -8.10
C LEU A 180 -8.55 32.02 -9.60
N LYS A 181 -9.83 31.99 -10.01
CA LYS A 181 -10.28 32.12 -11.41
C LYS A 181 -9.65 31.07 -12.33
N VAL A 182 -9.41 29.88 -11.80
CA VAL A 182 -8.94 28.72 -12.55
C VAL A 182 -10.16 28.01 -13.14
N ASP A 183 -10.13 27.77 -14.44
CA ASP A 183 -11.13 26.95 -15.13
C ASP A 183 -10.69 25.48 -15.09
N VAL A 184 -11.64 24.58 -14.89
CA VAL A 184 -11.36 23.13 -14.84
C VAL A 184 -12.16 22.46 -15.94
N GLU A 185 -11.50 22.17 -17.06
CA GLU A 185 -12.11 21.47 -18.19
C GLU A 185 -12.14 19.96 -17.89
N VAL A 186 -13.34 19.40 -17.80
CA VAL A 186 -13.55 17.98 -17.46
C VAL A 186 -14.16 17.23 -18.62
N PHE A 187 -13.53 16.10 -18.96
CA PHE A 187 -13.98 15.14 -19.95
C PHE A 187 -14.20 13.82 -19.23
N ARG A 188 -15.39 13.23 -19.27
CA ARG A 188 -15.64 11.96 -18.54
C ARG A 188 -16.69 11.09 -19.21
N VAL A 189 -16.61 9.80 -18.92
CA VAL A 189 -17.72 8.86 -19.10
C VAL A 189 -17.89 8.03 -17.82
N GLY A 190 -19.13 8.04 -17.31
CA GLY A 190 -19.53 7.31 -16.10
C GLY A 190 -20.13 8.21 -15.03
N THR A 191 -21.37 7.92 -14.63
CA THR A 191 -22.13 8.61 -13.58
C THR A 191 -21.41 8.59 -12.24
N TYR A 192 -20.81 7.45 -11.89
CA TYR A 192 -20.14 7.20 -10.61
C TYR A 192 -18.65 7.50 -10.66
N LYS A 193 -18.12 8.06 -11.76
CA LYS A 193 -16.72 8.47 -11.87
C LYS A 193 -16.49 9.78 -11.12
N SER A 194 -16.45 9.69 -9.78
CA SER A 194 -16.42 10.82 -8.85
C SER A 194 -15.06 11.51 -8.71
N PHE A 195 -14.00 11.01 -9.35
CA PHE A 195 -12.65 11.57 -9.22
C PHE A 195 -12.54 13.06 -9.59
N VAL A 196 -13.40 13.52 -10.49
CA VAL A 196 -13.44 14.92 -10.95
C VAL A 196 -14.23 15.85 -10.01
N GLU A 197 -15.02 15.30 -9.07
CA GLU A 197 -15.94 16.07 -8.24
C GLU A 197 -15.24 17.05 -7.28
N PRO A 198 -14.11 16.72 -6.63
CA PRO A 198 -13.38 17.68 -5.82
C PRO A 198 -13.03 18.98 -6.54
N PHE A 199 -12.90 18.95 -7.87
CA PHE A 199 -12.46 20.11 -8.66
C PHE A 199 -13.62 20.84 -9.35
N THR A 200 -14.79 20.22 -9.40
CA THR A 200 -15.96 20.74 -10.13
C THR A 200 -17.16 21.00 -9.23
N ARG A 201 -17.13 20.51 -7.99
CA ARG A 201 -18.23 20.62 -7.01
C ARG A 201 -17.69 21.11 -5.66
N ALA A 202 -18.58 21.68 -4.85
CA ALA A 202 -18.27 22.03 -3.46
C ALA A 202 -18.52 20.85 -2.48
N ALA A 203 -19.22 19.81 -2.93
CA ALA A 203 -19.51 18.61 -2.18
C ALA A 203 -19.85 17.43 -3.12
N ALA A 204 -19.84 16.22 -2.55
CA ALA A 204 -20.16 14.98 -3.26
C ALA A 204 -21.53 15.04 -3.94
N SER A 205 -21.63 14.48 -5.14
CA SER A 205 -22.93 14.21 -5.77
C SER A 205 -23.74 13.18 -4.96
N PRO A 206 -25.09 13.19 -5.05
CA PRO A 206 -25.92 12.16 -4.44
C PRO A 206 -25.54 10.74 -4.89
N GLU A 207 -25.15 10.58 -6.16
CA GLU A 207 -24.77 9.30 -6.76
C GLU A 207 -23.43 8.80 -6.19
N ALA A 208 -22.43 9.67 -6.08
CA ALA A 208 -21.15 9.35 -5.45
C ALA A 208 -21.35 8.99 -3.96
N LYS A 209 -22.11 9.80 -3.22
CA LYS A 209 -22.40 9.55 -1.81
C LYS A 209 -23.11 8.21 -1.58
N ALA A 210 -24.07 7.85 -2.43
CA ALA A 210 -24.77 6.58 -2.33
C ALA A 210 -23.85 5.38 -2.66
N ALA A 211 -22.97 5.52 -3.66
CA ALA A 211 -22.00 4.49 -4.00
C ALA A 211 -20.95 4.28 -2.89
N ASP A 212 -20.41 5.37 -2.34
CA ASP A 212 -19.42 5.34 -1.25
C ASP A 212 -20.03 4.79 0.04
N GLN A 213 -21.28 5.15 0.37
CA GLN A 213 -21.99 4.60 1.52
C GLN A 213 -22.19 3.08 1.37
N ALA A 214 -22.61 2.60 0.19
CA ALA A 214 -22.79 1.17 -0.05
C ALA A 214 -21.47 0.39 0.09
N LEU A 215 -20.35 0.96 -0.39
CA LEU A 215 -19.02 0.39 -0.20
C LEU A 215 -18.65 0.34 1.29
N ALA A 216 -18.83 1.45 2.02
CA ALA A 216 -18.54 1.54 3.44
C ALA A 216 -19.35 0.53 4.26
N ASP A 217 -20.65 0.37 3.97
CA ASP A 217 -21.53 -0.60 4.63
C ASP A 217 -21.06 -2.04 4.43
N SER A 218 -20.61 -2.38 3.20
CA SER A 218 -20.07 -3.71 2.89
C SER A 218 -18.76 -4.02 3.61
N LEU A 219 -17.83 -3.05 3.62
CA LEU A 219 -16.54 -3.18 4.33
C LEU A 219 -16.76 -3.29 5.84
N TRP A 220 -17.64 -2.44 6.39
CA TRP A 220 -17.98 -2.45 7.80
C TRP A 220 -18.70 -3.73 8.22
N GLY A 221 -19.62 -4.23 7.39
CA GLY A 221 -20.27 -5.52 7.60
C GLY A 221 -19.27 -6.67 7.68
N SER A 222 -18.26 -6.66 6.80
CA SER A 222 -17.18 -7.65 6.81
C SER A 222 -16.29 -7.52 8.05
N TYR A 223 -15.95 -6.30 8.47
CA TYR A 223 -15.18 -6.04 9.68
C TYR A 223 -15.86 -6.61 10.92
N VAL A 224 -17.14 -6.25 11.12
CA VAL A 224 -17.93 -6.70 12.27
C VAL A 224 -18.05 -8.22 12.27
N ALA A 225 -18.30 -8.84 11.12
CA ALA A 225 -18.40 -10.30 11.01
C ALA A 225 -17.09 -11.00 11.36
N ASP A 226 -15.96 -10.51 10.85
CA ASP A 226 -14.63 -11.10 11.09
C ASP A 226 -14.21 -10.99 12.56
N VAL A 227 -14.47 -9.83 13.19
CA VAL A 227 -14.16 -9.62 14.62
C VAL A 227 -15.08 -10.45 15.51
N ALA A 228 -16.39 -10.50 15.22
CA ALA A 228 -17.33 -11.32 15.98
C ALA A 228 -17.02 -12.82 15.87
N ALA A 229 -16.54 -13.28 14.71
CA ALA A 229 -16.09 -14.65 14.51
C ALA A 229 -14.81 -14.97 15.31
N ALA A 230 -13.95 -13.98 15.51
CA ALA A 230 -12.68 -14.14 16.22
C ALA A 230 -12.84 -14.06 17.76
N ARG A 231 -13.65 -13.12 18.25
CA ARG A 231 -13.95 -12.90 19.68
C ARG A 231 -15.41 -13.20 19.98
N LYS A 232 -15.69 -14.45 20.40
CA LYS A 232 -17.04 -14.89 20.75
C LYS A 232 -17.64 -14.04 21.87
N GLY A 233 -18.87 -13.58 21.68
CA GLY A 233 -19.62 -12.80 22.68
C GLY A 233 -19.30 -11.30 22.69
N VAL A 234 -18.54 -10.81 21.71
CA VAL A 234 -18.36 -9.37 21.45
C VAL A 234 -19.34 -8.94 20.36
N ASP A 235 -20.19 -7.95 20.68
CA ASP A 235 -20.96 -7.21 19.67
C ASP A 235 -20.24 -5.88 19.38
N VAL A 236 -19.53 -5.85 18.26
CA VAL A 236 -18.75 -4.67 17.84
C VAL A 236 -19.65 -3.45 17.62
N ARG A 237 -20.86 -3.64 17.08
CA ARG A 237 -21.77 -2.51 16.80
C ARG A 237 -22.29 -1.91 18.09
N ALA A 238 -22.70 -2.76 19.04
CA ALA A 238 -23.09 -2.30 20.36
C ALA A 238 -21.93 -1.62 21.10
N ALA A 239 -20.72 -2.19 21.03
CA ALA A 239 -19.53 -1.61 21.65
C ALA A 239 -19.20 -0.22 21.11
N VAL A 240 -19.25 -0.02 19.77
CA VAL A 240 -19.02 1.28 19.14
C VAL A 240 -20.12 2.28 19.50
N ASN A 241 -21.39 1.92 19.35
CA ASN A 241 -22.51 2.83 19.60
C ASN A 241 -22.64 3.21 21.08
N GLY A 242 -22.27 2.31 21.99
CA GLY A 242 -22.30 2.52 23.44
C GLY A 242 -21.00 3.03 24.04
N TRP A 243 -19.96 3.31 23.23
CA TRP A 243 -18.60 3.52 23.73
C TRP A 243 -18.49 4.67 24.74
N GLN A 244 -19.12 5.81 24.45
CA GLN A 244 -19.12 6.98 25.35
C GLN A 244 -19.70 6.62 26.73
N ALA A 245 -20.84 5.93 26.75
CA ALA A 245 -21.48 5.52 28.00
C ALA A 245 -20.64 4.47 28.74
N GLY A 246 -20.02 3.52 28.03
CA GLY A 246 -19.12 2.52 28.60
C GLY A 246 -17.89 3.13 29.27
N VAL A 247 -17.27 4.12 28.63
CA VAL A 247 -16.15 4.88 29.20
C VAL A 247 -16.57 5.69 30.42
N ALA A 248 -17.74 6.34 30.38
CA ALA A 248 -18.28 7.05 31.53
C ALA A 248 -18.54 6.11 32.72
N ALA A 249 -19.12 4.93 32.48
CA ALA A 249 -19.35 3.91 33.52
C ALA A 249 -18.05 3.35 34.13
N ALA A 250 -16.95 3.38 33.37
CA ALA A 250 -15.62 3.02 33.85
C ALA A 250 -14.87 4.17 34.54
N GLY A 251 -15.53 5.32 34.79
CA GLY A 251 -14.92 6.48 35.43
C GLY A 251 -13.93 7.23 34.53
N GLY A 252 -14.10 7.16 33.20
CA GLY A 252 -13.19 7.74 32.22
C GLY A 252 -12.03 6.84 31.80
N ASP A 253 -11.89 5.67 32.42
CA ASP A 253 -10.82 4.71 32.12
C ASP A 253 -11.17 3.87 30.87
N GLN A 254 -10.53 4.19 29.75
CA GLN A 254 -10.76 3.53 28.47
C GLN A 254 -10.29 2.07 28.46
N ALA A 255 -9.23 1.73 29.19
CA ALA A 255 -8.73 0.37 29.26
C ALA A 255 -9.71 -0.54 30.03
N LYS A 256 -10.25 -0.04 31.15
CA LYS A 256 -11.33 -0.73 31.87
C LYS A 256 -12.61 -0.82 31.04
N ALA A 257 -12.98 0.23 30.31
CA ALA A 257 -14.13 0.18 29.41
C ALA A 257 -13.96 -0.92 28.33
N ALA A 258 -12.78 -1.02 27.72
CA ALA A 258 -12.45 -2.06 26.75
C ALA A 258 -12.53 -3.47 27.35
N LEU A 259 -12.02 -3.66 28.57
CA LEU A 259 -12.08 -4.94 29.29
C LEU A 259 -13.52 -5.32 29.64
N ASN A 260 -14.31 -4.37 30.17
CA ASN A 260 -15.73 -4.57 30.49
C ASN A 260 -16.56 -4.93 29.27
N ALA A 261 -16.25 -4.34 28.11
CA ALA A 261 -16.86 -4.66 26.82
C ALA A 261 -16.30 -5.95 26.18
N ARG A 262 -15.37 -6.64 26.85
CA ARG A 262 -14.68 -7.85 26.37
C ARG A 262 -13.90 -7.67 25.08
N LEU A 263 -13.58 -6.41 24.73
CA LEU A 263 -12.79 -6.09 23.55
C LEU A 263 -11.35 -6.59 23.69
N ILE A 264 -10.84 -6.65 24.93
CA ILE A 264 -9.49 -7.13 25.28
C ILE A 264 -9.59 -8.18 26.39
N ASP A 265 -8.45 -8.83 26.69
CA ASP A 265 -8.36 -9.90 27.69
C ASP A 265 -7.63 -9.47 28.96
N ARG A 266 -6.66 -8.54 28.83
CA ARG A 266 -5.79 -8.09 29.92
C ARG A 266 -5.48 -6.61 29.82
N ILE A 267 -5.28 -6.00 30.98
CA ILE A 267 -4.70 -4.67 31.12
C ILE A 267 -3.30 -4.85 31.73
N GLY A 268 -2.27 -4.33 31.07
CA GLY A 268 -0.89 -4.41 31.51
C GLY A 268 0.04 -3.65 30.57
N ASP A 269 1.11 -3.07 31.11
CA ASP A 269 2.14 -2.41 30.31
C ASP A 269 3.08 -3.43 29.65
N SER A 270 4.07 -2.94 28.89
CA SER A 270 5.04 -3.79 28.18
C SER A 270 5.80 -4.72 29.12
N THR A 271 6.13 -4.30 30.35
CA THR A 271 6.84 -5.13 31.32
C THR A 271 5.96 -6.26 31.84
N ALA A 272 4.67 -6.01 32.04
CA ALA A 272 3.71 -7.04 32.43
C ALA A 272 3.50 -8.09 31.33
N VAL A 273 3.45 -7.66 30.07
CA VAL A 273 3.39 -8.56 28.91
C VAL A 273 4.63 -9.43 28.84
N VAL A 274 5.82 -8.83 28.92
CA VAL A 274 7.10 -9.56 28.86
C VAL A 274 7.22 -10.55 30.02
N ALA A 275 6.81 -10.18 31.24
CA ALA A 275 6.75 -11.10 32.37
C ALA A 275 5.80 -12.29 32.13
N SER A 276 4.71 -12.10 31.36
CA SER A 276 3.84 -13.20 30.92
C SER A 276 4.50 -14.08 29.86
N LEU A 277 5.21 -13.47 28.90
CA LEU A 277 5.93 -14.19 27.84
C LEU A 277 7.06 -15.06 28.41
N ARG A 278 7.87 -14.54 29.33
CA ARG A 278 8.97 -15.28 29.98
C ARG A 278 8.52 -16.59 30.64
N LYS A 279 7.30 -16.63 31.18
CA LYS A 279 6.72 -17.87 31.75
C LYS A 279 6.44 -18.95 30.70
N GLN A 280 6.32 -18.56 29.43
CA GLN A 280 5.99 -19.45 28.31
C GLN A 280 7.22 -19.81 27.47
N VAL A 281 8.15 -18.87 27.27
CA VAL A 281 9.29 -19.04 26.35
C VAL A 281 10.67 -18.94 27.02
N GLY A 282 10.73 -18.48 28.28
CA GLY A 282 11.97 -18.27 29.02
C GLY A 282 12.56 -16.87 28.89
N GLU A 283 13.67 -16.66 29.60
CA GLU A 283 14.43 -15.41 29.60
C GLU A 283 15.15 -15.18 28.26
N GLY A 284 15.36 -13.91 27.91
CA GLY A 284 16.12 -13.53 26.72
C GLY A 284 17.63 -13.50 26.99
N ASP A 285 18.38 -13.10 25.96
CA ASP A 285 19.85 -13.01 26.03
C ASP A 285 20.36 -11.90 26.97
N THR A 286 19.47 -11.00 27.40
CA THR A 286 19.74 -9.89 28.33
C THR A 286 18.80 -9.94 29.55
N PRO A 287 19.02 -10.84 30.52
CA PRO A 287 18.08 -11.08 31.62
C PRO A 287 17.76 -9.85 32.50
N ASP A 288 18.71 -8.92 32.62
CA ASP A 288 18.56 -7.67 33.39
C ASP A 288 17.68 -6.62 32.69
N ASP A 289 17.46 -6.76 31.38
CA ASP A 289 16.55 -5.89 30.64
C ASP A 289 15.11 -6.36 30.86
N PRO A 290 14.23 -5.54 31.48
CA PRO A 290 12.85 -5.93 31.78
C PRO A 290 11.98 -6.18 30.54
N LEU A 291 12.46 -5.81 29.34
CA LEU A 291 11.78 -6.05 28.07
C LEU A 291 12.32 -7.26 27.30
N SER A 292 13.40 -7.88 27.79
CA SER A 292 14.00 -9.05 27.17
C SER A 292 13.22 -10.33 27.46
N PHE A 293 13.08 -11.22 26.48
CA PHE A 293 12.52 -12.56 26.61
C PHE A 293 13.09 -13.42 25.48
N ASN A 294 12.94 -14.76 25.56
CA ASN A 294 13.34 -15.65 24.46
C ASN A 294 12.43 -15.46 23.24
N GLY A 295 12.82 -14.53 22.37
CA GLY A 295 12.09 -14.19 21.16
C GLY A 295 13.03 -14.02 19.97
N ILE A 296 12.54 -14.34 18.79
CA ILE A 296 13.22 -14.13 17.51
C ILE A 296 12.42 -13.14 16.66
N SER A 297 13.10 -12.17 16.06
CA SER A 297 12.45 -11.22 15.16
C SER A 297 11.95 -11.92 13.89
N MET A 298 10.88 -11.42 13.29
CA MET A 298 10.39 -11.92 11.99
C MET A 298 11.48 -11.97 10.92
N ALA A 299 12.32 -10.92 10.83
CA ALA A 299 13.39 -10.84 9.85
C ALA A 299 14.46 -11.93 10.07
N ASP A 300 14.87 -12.14 11.33
CA ASP A 300 15.85 -13.17 11.69
C ASP A 300 15.31 -14.57 11.46
N TYR A 301 14.05 -14.79 11.80
CA TYR A 301 13.36 -16.05 11.58
C TYR A 301 13.29 -16.41 10.09
N LEU A 302 12.88 -15.46 9.24
CA LEU A 302 12.82 -15.68 7.79
C LEU A 302 14.21 -15.89 7.17
N ARG A 303 15.25 -15.24 7.68
CA ARG A 303 16.64 -15.49 7.25
C ARG A 303 17.10 -16.90 7.63
N ALA A 304 16.79 -17.36 8.85
CA ALA A 304 17.14 -18.69 9.32
C ALA A 304 16.37 -19.81 8.60
N ARG A 305 15.16 -19.52 8.09
CA ARG A 305 14.27 -20.49 7.41
C ARG A 305 14.12 -20.24 5.90
N SER A 306 15.00 -19.44 5.31
CA SER A 306 14.90 -19.09 3.88
C SER A 306 14.95 -20.34 3.01
N PRO A 307 13.90 -20.61 2.19
CA PRO A 307 13.89 -21.77 1.32
C PRO A 307 14.96 -21.60 0.24
N GLY A 308 16.03 -22.39 0.32
CA GLY A 308 16.94 -22.60 -0.80
C GLY A 308 16.26 -23.41 -1.90
N GLY A 309 16.60 -23.14 -3.16
CA GLY A 309 16.10 -23.96 -4.27
C GLY A 309 16.47 -23.44 -5.65
N SER A 310 16.79 -24.37 -6.55
CA SER A 310 16.91 -24.19 -8.00
C SER A 310 15.72 -24.86 -8.71
N GLY A 311 15.44 -24.46 -9.95
CA GLY A 311 14.38 -25.05 -10.77
C GLY A 311 13.18 -24.15 -11.02
N ASP A 312 12.13 -24.77 -11.59
CA ASP A 312 10.92 -24.11 -12.06
C ASP A 312 10.15 -23.39 -10.93
N ALA A 313 9.59 -22.23 -11.26
CA ALA A 313 9.01 -21.30 -10.29
C ALA A 313 7.80 -20.54 -10.85
N VAL A 314 7.01 -20.01 -9.90
CA VAL A 314 5.98 -19.00 -10.15
C VAL A 314 6.62 -17.62 -9.93
N GLY A 315 6.58 -16.76 -10.95
CA GLY A 315 6.99 -15.36 -10.85
C GLY A 315 5.86 -14.50 -10.28
N VAL A 316 6.12 -13.75 -9.21
CA VAL A 316 5.16 -12.81 -8.61
C VAL A 316 5.57 -11.39 -8.96
N LEU A 317 4.75 -10.72 -9.76
CA LEU A 317 4.90 -9.34 -10.18
C LEU A 317 4.00 -8.43 -9.34
N TYR A 318 4.54 -7.34 -8.82
CA TYR A 318 3.78 -6.37 -8.03
C TYR A 318 3.41 -5.14 -8.87
N VAL A 319 2.12 -4.81 -8.87
CA VAL A 319 1.57 -3.56 -9.41
C VAL A 319 1.03 -2.76 -8.22
N SER A 320 1.93 -2.09 -7.53
CA SER A 320 1.65 -1.36 -6.29
C SER A 320 1.77 0.14 -6.52
N GLY A 321 0.84 0.92 -5.96
CA GLY A 321 0.88 2.38 -6.12
C GLY A 321 0.01 2.89 -7.27
N ASP A 322 0.22 4.17 -7.60
CA ASP A 322 -0.38 4.78 -8.80
C ASP A 322 0.28 4.22 -10.06
N ILE A 323 -0.51 4.04 -11.11
CA ILE A 323 0.01 3.63 -12.42
C ILE A 323 0.43 4.87 -13.20
N VAL A 324 1.70 4.95 -13.59
CA VAL A 324 2.29 6.11 -14.27
C VAL A 324 2.98 5.67 -15.56
N ASP A 325 3.04 6.57 -16.55
CA ASP A 325 3.82 6.34 -17.77
C ASP A 325 5.32 6.35 -17.49
N GLY A 326 6.09 5.64 -18.31
CA GLY A 326 7.53 5.54 -18.16
C GLY A 326 7.96 4.59 -17.05
N GLU A 327 9.14 4.85 -16.49
CA GLU A 327 9.73 4.07 -15.41
C GLU A 327 9.33 4.63 -14.03
N ALA A 328 9.23 3.75 -13.04
CA ALA A 328 9.03 4.14 -11.65
C ALA A 328 9.65 3.12 -10.69
N ASP A 329 10.00 3.59 -9.49
CA ASP A 329 10.50 2.77 -8.39
C ASP A 329 9.37 2.00 -7.68
N ALA A 330 9.74 1.01 -6.87
CA ALA A 330 8.81 0.22 -6.08
C ALA A 330 7.90 1.10 -5.19
N GLY A 331 6.60 0.79 -5.19
CA GLY A 331 5.54 1.61 -4.60
C GLY A 331 4.89 2.62 -5.54
N SER A 332 5.35 2.71 -6.79
CA SER A 332 4.63 3.29 -7.93
C SER A 332 4.73 2.36 -9.14
N ALA A 333 3.66 2.22 -9.91
CA ALA A 333 3.58 1.26 -11.00
C ALA A 333 3.94 1.93 -12.34
N GLY A 334 5.24 1.97 -12.67
CA GLY A 334 5.73 2.46 -13.96
C GLY A 334 5.39 1.48 -15.09
N GLY A 335 4.69 1.96 -16.12
CA GLY A 335 4.29 1.16 -17.27
C GLY A 335 5.47 0.46 -17.97
N ASP A 336 6.61 1.14 -18.05
CA ASP A 336 7.83 0.63 -18.71
C ASP A 336 8.56 -0.35 -17.80
N THR A 337 8.75 0.00 -16.52
CA THR A 337 9.37 -0.86 -15.52
C THR A 337 8.66 -2.22 -15.44
N ILE A 338 7.34 -2.22 -15.30
CA ILE A 338 6.56 -3.46 -15.12
C ILE A 338 6.54 -4.27 -16.42
N ALA A 339 6.41 -3.64 -17.59
CA ALA A 339 6.47 -4.36 -18.87
C ALA A 339 7.85 -4.98 -19.12
N ASN A 340 8.93 -4.31 -18.71
CA ASN A 340 10.28 -4.86 -18.77
C ASN A 340 10.45 -6.06 -17.83
N LEU A 341 9.94 -6.00 -16.59
CA LEU A 341 9.94 -7.14 -15.67
C LEU A 341 9.19 -8.36 -16.23
N VAL A 342 8.07 -8.15 -16.92
CA VAL A 342 7.38 -9.24 -17.63
C VAL A 342 8.28 -9.79 -18.74
N THR A 343 8.90 -8.92 -19.54
CA THR A 343 9.80 -9.34 -20.63
C THR A 343 10.99 -10.15 -20.11
N GLU A 344 11.61 -9.74 -19.00
CA GLU A 344 12.67 -10.48 -18.32
C GLU A 344 12.19 -11.83 -17.80
N ALA A 345 10.99 -11.88 -17.21
CA ALA A 345 10.39 -13.13 -16.76
C ALA A 345 10.13 -14.10 -17.93
N LEU A 346 9.72 -13.58 -19.09
CA LEU A 346 9.52 -14.37 -20.32
C LEU A 346 10.81 -14.84 -20.98
N ALA A 347 11.95 -14.24 -20.64
CA ALA A 347 13.27 -14.68 -21.07
C ALA A 347 13.91 -15.69 -20.10
N ASN A 348 13.30 -15.91 -18.93
CA ASN A 348 13.80 -16.83 -17.92
C ASN A 348 13.03 -18.16 -17.96
N ASP A 349 13.66 -19.21 -18.48
CA ASP A 349 13.06 -20.53 -18.64
C ASP A 349 12.59 -21.16 -17.32
N SER A 350 13.11 -20.72 -16.16
CA SER A 350 12.63 -21.21 -14.86
C SER A 350 11.27 -20.64 -14.46
N ILE A 351 10.77 -19.58 -15.09
CA ILE A 351 9.45 -19.02 -14.77
C ILE A 351 8.39 -19.71 -15.63
N ARG A 352 7.56 -20.54 -15.00
CA ARG A 352 6.51 -21.33 -15.69
C ARG A 352 5.11 -20.77 -15.54
N ALA A 353 4.90 -19.85 -14.60
CA ALA A 353 3.65 -19.13 -14.41
C ALA A 353 3.90 -17.75 -13.82
N LEU A 354 2.96 -16.83 -14.03
CA LEU A 354 2.97 -15.48 -13.47
C LEU A 354 1.77 -15.25 -12.57
N VAL A 355 2.03 -14.65 -11.41
CA VAL A 355 1.02 -14.04 -10.56
C VAL A 355 1.22 -12.54 -10.56
N VAL A 356 0.16 -11.79 -10.87
CA VAL A 356 0.18 -10.33 -10.83
C VAL A 356 -0.56 -9.87 -9.58
N ARG A 357 0.19 -9.43 -8.56
CA ARG A 357 -0.32 -8.88 -7.31
C ARG A 357 -0.61 -7.38 -7.50
N ILE A 358 -1.88 -6.99 -7.46
CA ILE A 358 -2.32 -5.63 -7.78
C ILE A 358 -2.84 -4.96 -6.52
N ASP A 359 -2.13 -3.91 -6.08
CA ASP A 359 -2.56 -2.95 -5.07
C ASP A 359 -2.51 -1.52 -5.63
N SER A 360 -3.48 -1.18 -6.48
CA SER A 360 -3.50 0.09 -7.22
C SER A 360 -4.90 0.71 -7.37
N PRO A 361 -5.05 2.03 -7.13
CA PRO A 361 -6.27 2.78 -7.46
C PRO A 361 -6.39 3.06 -8.97
N GLY A 362 -5.40 2.67 -9.77
CA GLY A 362 -5.30 2.97 -11.19
C GLY A 362 -4.33 4.11 -11.50
N GLY A 363 -4.55 4.81 -12.61
CA GLY A 363 -3.69 5.90 -13.07
C GLY A 363 -3.73 6.05 -14.59
N SER A 364 -2.58 6.15 -15.23
CA SER A 364 -2.44 6.29 -16.68
C SER A 364 -3.03 5.10 -17.43
N VAL A 365 -3.87 5.38 -18.44
CA VAL A 365 -4.46 4.37 -19.33
C VAL A 365 -3.39 3.74 -20.21
N THR A 366 -2.45 4.53 -20.74
CA THR A 366 -1.40 4.05 -21.65
C THR A 366 -0.43 3.12 -20.94
N ALA A 367 0.00 3.47 -19.73
CA ALA A 367 0.79 2.58 -18.88
C ALA A 367 0.02 1.29 -18.52
N SER A 368 -1.27 1.40 -18.17
CA SER A 368 -2.12 0.23 -17.88
C SER A 368 -2.22 -0.70 -19.09
N GLU A 369 -2.39 -0.16 -20.30
CA GLU A 369 -2.43 -0.94 -21.53
C GLU A 369 -1.07 -1.56 -21.87
N LYS A 370 0.04 -0.85 -21.63
CA LYS A 370 1.40 -1.38 -21.83
C LYS A 370 1.66 -2.61 -20.97
N ILE A 371 1.31 -2.54 -19.68
CA ILE A 371 1.41 -3.67 -18.74
C ILE A 371 0.48 -4.81 -19.18
N ARG A 372 -0.80 -4.51 -19.46
CA ARG A 372 -1.77 -5.51 -19.92
C ARG A 372 -1.28 -6.23 -21.19
N SER A 373 -0.73 -5.49 -22.14
CA SER A 373 -0.19 -6.02 -23.40
C SER A 373 0.99 -6.97 -23.13
N ALA A 374 1.92 -6.61 -22.25
CA ALA A 374 3.03 -7.49 -21.87
C ALA A 374 2.53 -8.81 -21.22
N LEU A 375 1.53 -8.74 -20.35
CA LEU A 375 0.91 -9.94 -19.75
C LEU A 375 0.17 -10.80 -20.79
N MET A 376 -0.45 -10.18 -21.80
CA MET A 376 -1.04 -10.92 -22.92
C MET A 376 0.02 -11.66 -23.75
N GLN A 377 1.23 -11.11 -23.89
CA GLN A 377 2.34 -11.82 -24.54
C GLN A 377 2.77 -13.06 -23.74
N ALA A 378 2.74 -13.00 -22.40
CA ALA A 378 2.98 -14.18 -21.57
C ALA A 378 1.96 -15.28 -21.87
N ARG A 379 0.67 -14.93 -21.94
CA ARG A 379 -0.39 -15.87 -22.28
C ARG A 379 -0.28 -16.43 -23.69
N ALA A 380 0.17 -15.63 -24.65
CA ALA A 380 0.41 -16.09 -26.02
C ALA A 380 1.55 -17.12 -26.12
N ARG A 381 2.39 -17.24 -25.07
CA ARG A 381 3.44 -18.27 -24.93
C ARG A 381 3.02 -19.41 -23.99
N ASP A 382 1.73 -19.57 -23.74
CA ASP A 382 1.15 -20.58 -22.83
C ASP A 382 1.62 -20.50 -21.37
N ILE A 383 2.16 -19.35 -20.95
CA ILE A 383 2.49 -19.10 -19.54
C ILE A 383 1.21 -18.63 -18.83
N PRO A 384 0.71 -19.37 -17.82
CA PRO A 384 -0.49 -18.98 -17.08
C PRO A 384 -0.28 -17.65 -16.34
N VAL A 385 -1.27 -16.76 -16.42
CA VAL A 385 -1.28 -15.49 -15.70
C VAL A 385 -2.47 -15.45 -14.75
N VAL A 386 -2.22 -15.32 -13.45
CA VAL A 386 -3.26 -15.24 -12.42
C VAL A 386 -3.17 -13.89 -11.71
N ALA A 387 -4.27 -13.16 -11.59
CA ALA A 387 -4.30 -11.91 -10.84
C ALA A 387 -4.69 -12.16 -9.37
N SER A 388 -4.00 -11.48 -8.46
CA SER A 388 -4.34 -11.41 -7.04
C SER A 388 -4.56 -9.96 -6.66
N PHE A 389 -5.77 -9.61 -6.24
CA PHE A 389 -6.07 -8.26 -5.78
C PHE A 389 -5.67 -8.10 -4.30
N GLY A 390 -4.96 -7.01 -4.02
CA GLY A 390 -4.70 -6.51 -2.68
C GLY A 390 -5.87 -5.70 -2.13
N PRO A 391 -5.59 -4.73 -1.24
CA PRO A 391 -6.61 -3.82 -0.72
C PRO A 391 -7.34 -3.07 -1.83
N VAL A 392 -6.63 -2.63 -2.88
CA VAL A 392 -7.24 -1.90 -4.00
C VAL A 392 -6.80 -2.49 -5.34
N ALA A 393 -7.73 -2.77 -6.24
CA ALA A 393 -7.44 -3.10 -7.63
C ALA A 393 -8.52 -2.50 -8.51
N ALA A 394 -8.50 -1.18 -8.66
CA ALA A 394 -9.57 -0.42 -9.28
C ALA A 394 -9.07 0.31 -10.54
N SER A 395 -9.98 0.56 -11.47
CA SER A 395 -9.73 1.35 -12.67
C SER A 395 -8.55 0.82 -13.49
N GLY A 396 -7.44 1.54 -13.67
CA GLY A 396 -6.24 1.00 -14.36
C GLY A 396 -5.72 -0.32 -13.78
N GLY A 397 -5.85 -0.54 -12.46
CA GLY A 397 -5.53 -1.84 -11.84
C GLY A 397 -6.44 -2.96 -12.35
N TYR A 398 -7.74 -2.70 -12.51
CA TYR A 398 -8.68 -3.65 -13.10
C TYR A 398 -8.44 -3.83 -14.61
N TRP A 399 -8.02 -2.78 -15.32
CA TRP A 399 -7.61 -2.85 -16.73
C TRP A 399 -6.47 -3.87 -16.93
N ILE A 400 -5.42 -3.80 -16.11
CA ILE A 400 -4.30 -4.76 -16.13
C ILE A 400 -4.80 -6.18 -15.87
N ALA A 401 -5.69 -6.34 -14.88
CA ALA A 401 -6.24 -7.63 -14.49
C ALA A 401 -7.01 -8.35 -15.60
N THR A 402 -7.54 -7.62 -16.60
CA THR A 402 -8.22 -8.23 -17.76
C THR A 402 -7.30 -9.13 -18.61
N ALA A 403 -5.98 -9.02 -18.45
CA ALA A 403 -5.04 -9.94 -19.08
C ALA A 403 -5.05 -11.34 -18.43
N ALA A 404 -5.42 -11.47 -17.16
CA ALA A 404 -5.29 -12.72 -16.40
C ALA A 404 -6.30 -13.79 -16.81
N ASN A 405 -5.90 -15.06 -16.67
CA ASN A 405 -6.76 -16.23 -16.83
C ASN A 405 -7.79 -16.34 -15.70
N ARG A 406 -7.41 -15.96 -14.48
CA ARG A 406 -8.24 -15.95 -13.27
C ARG A 406 -7.89 -14.78 -12.37
N ILE A 407 -8.87 -14.27 -11.64
CA ILE A 407 -8.77 -13.12 -10.74
C ILE A 407 -9.28 -13.53 -9.35
N TYR A 408 -8.41 -13.47 -8.36
CA TYR A 408 -8.75 -13.67 -6.95
C TYR A 408 -8.78 -12.33 -6.22
N ALA A 409 -9.78 -12.13 -5.35
CA ALA A 409 -9.91 -10.94 -4.51
C ALA A 409 -10.34 -11.32 -3.09
N ALA A 410 -9.98 -10.51 -2.10
CA ALA A 410 -10.56 -10.65 -0.77
C ALA A 410 -12.00 -10.09 -0.76
N PRO A 411 -12.90 -10.54 0.13
CA PRO A 411 -14.23 -9.95 0.25
C PRO A 411 -14.22 -8.42 0.43
N THR A 412 -13.17 -7.89 1.06
CA THR A 412 -13.00 -6.46 1.36
C THR A 412 -12.03 -5.75 0.41
N THR A 413 -11.58 -6.41 -0.66
CA THR A 413 -10.86 -5.73 -1.75
C THR A 413 -11.74 -4.64 -2.35
N ILE A 414 -11.17 -3.51 -2.72
CA ILE A 414 -11.85 -2.43 -3.41
C ILE A 414 -11.50 -2.51 -4.90
N THR A 415 -12.48 -2.76 -5.76
CA THR A 415 -12.25 -2.98 -7.20
C THR A 415 -13.35 -2.36 -8.06
N GLY A 416 -13.38 -2.70 -9.35
CA GLY A 416 -14.23 -2.05 -10.34
C GLY A 416 -13.65 -0.71 -10.74
N SER A 417 -14.41 0.38 -10.55
CA SER A 417 -14.11 1.72 -11.07
C SER A 417 -13.81 1.72 -12.58
N ILE A 418 -14.61 0.95 -13.32
CA ILE A 418 -14.51 0.80 -14.78
C ILE A 418 -15.08 2.08 -15.39
N GLY A 419 -14.19 3.04 -15.67
CA GLY A 419 -14.53 4.37 -16.15
C GLY A 419 -13.28 5.22 -16.34
N VAL A 420 -13.39 6.22 -17.22
CA VAL A 420 -12.26 7.02 -17.70
C VAL A 420 -12.64 8.50 -17.60
N PHE A 421 -11.67 9.33 -17.24
CA PHE A 421 -11.83 10.77 -17.25
C PHE A 421 -10.54 11.44 -17.74
N GLY A 422 -10.67 12.70 -18.13
CA GLY A 422 -9.59 13.64 -18.33
C GLY A 422 -9.96 14.97 -17.73
N ILE A 423 -8.95 15.67 -17.23
CA ILE A 423 -9.11 16.95 -16.54
C ILE A 423 -7.94 17.84 -16.90
N ILE A 424 -8.25 19.05 -17.36
CA ILE A 424 -7.24 20.01 -17.79
C ILE A 424 -7.59 21.36 -17.16
N PRO A 425 -6.81 21.83 -16.16
CA PRO A 425 -6.99 23.17 -15.63
C PRO A 425 -6.48 24.21 -16.66
N THR A 426 -7.23 25.30 -16.83
CA THR A 426 -6.80 26.46 -17.63
C THR A 426 -6.81 27.74 -16.80
N PHE A 427 -5.89 28.65 -17.13
CA PHE A 427 -5.56 29.83 -16.35
C PHE A 427 -5.89 31.13 -17.09
N ASN A 428 -6.64 31.06 -18.19
CA ASN A 428 -7.04 32.21 -19.00
C ASN A 428 -7.80 33.27 -18.20
N ARG A 429 -8.73 32.87 -17.32
CA ARG A 429 -9.43 33.82 -16.43
C ARG A 429 -8.49 34.37 -15.35
N THR A 430 -7.60 33.54 -14.79
CA THR A 430 -6.56 33.98 -13.83
C THR A 430 -5.66 35.04 -14.45
N LEU A 431 -5.06 34.77 -15.61
CA LEU A 431 -4.17 35.67 -16.34
C LEU A 431 -4.88 36.96 -16.75
N LYS A 432 -6.08 36.85 -17.31
CA LYS A 432 -6.90 38.02 -17.68
C LYS A 432 -7.16 38.92 -16.47
N SER A 433 -7.37 38.34 -15.29
CA SER A 433 -7.58 39.13 -14.07
C SER A 433 -6.33 39.84 -13.57
N ALA A 434 -5.14 39.37 -13.97
CA ALA A 434 -3.86 40.02 -13.72
C ALA A 434 -3.46 41.00 -14.85
N GLY A 435 -4.33 41.22 -15.84
CA GLY A 435 -4.04 42.07 -17.01
C GLY A 435 -3.13 41.40 -18.05
N ILE A 436 -2.92 40.08 -17.96
CA ILE A 436 -2.12 39.31 -18.90
C ILE A 436 -3.05 38.68 -19.94
N GLY A 437 -2.82 39.00 -21.21
CA GLY A 437 -3.51 38.39 -22.35
C GLY A 437 -2.67 37.29 -23.01
N THR A 438 -3.34 36.41 -23.75
CA THR A 438 -2.73 35.42 -24.62
C THR A 438 -3.14 35.71 -26.06
N ASP A 439 -2.20 35.66 -27.00
CA ASP A 439 -2.43 35.79 -28.43
C ASP A 439 -1.45 34.86 -29.18
N GLY A 440 -1.78 34.47 -30.41
CA GLY A 440 -0.99 33.51 -31.16
C GLY A 440 -1.43 33.35 -32.60
N ILE A 441 -0.58 32.68 -33.39
CA ILE A 441 -0.89 32.31 -34.77
C ILE A 441 -1.28 30.84 -34.86
N ALA A 442 -2.24 30.52 -35.73
CA ALA A 442 -2.70 29.16 -35.94
C ALA A 442 -2.66 28.80 -37.44
N THR A 443 -2.02 27.68 -37.75
CA THR A 443 -2.04 27.08 -39.10
C THR A 443 -3.15 26.05 -39.26
N THR A 444 -3.67 25.53 -38.13
CA THR A 444 -4.77 24.59 -38.04
C THR A 444 -5.62 24.90 -36.80
N PRO A 445 -6.85 24.37 -36.69
CA PRO A 445 -7.66 24.49 -35.47
C PRO A 445 -7.02 23.89 -34.21
N TYR A 446 -5.92 23.12 -34.33
CA TYR A 446 -5.24 22.46 -33.22
C TYR A 446 -3.87 23.07 -32.91
N SER A 447 -3.43 24.05 -33.70
CA SER A 447 -2.14 24.70 -33.49
C SER A 447 -2.14 25.40 -32.12
N GLY A 448 -1.19 25.01 -31.25
CA GLY A 448 -1.07 25.55 -29.89
C GLY A 448 -2.08 24.99 -28.88
N GLN A 449 -2.85 23.96 -29.23
CA GLN A 449 -3.84 23.34 -28.35
C GLN A 449 -3.38 21.97 -27.82
N PRO A 450 -3.82 21.53 -26.61
CA PRO A 450 -4.63 22.29 -25.64
C PRO A 450 -3.83 23.45 -25.02
N ASP A 451 -4.44 24.63 -24.99
CA ASP A 451 -3.81 25.82 -24.43
C ASP A 451 -4.26 26.03 -22.98
N ILE A 452 -3.38 25.73 -22.03
CA ILE A 452 -3.64 25.91 -20.59
C ILE A 452 -3.65 27.40 -20.18
N LEU A 453 -3.08 28.30 -20.97
CA LEU A 453 -2.99 29.73 -20.68
C LEU A 453 -4.13 30.52 -21.35
N GLY A 454 -4.43 30.22 -22.61
CA GLY A 454 -5.49 30.88 -23.39
C GLY A 454 -6.84 30.18 -23.37
N GLY A 455 -6.92 28.97 -22.84
CA GLY A 455 -8.13 28.15 -22.79
C GLY A 455 -8.22 27.16 -23.96
N ILE A 456 -9.00 26.09 -23.76
CA ILE A 456 -9.15 25.03 -24.76
C ILE A 456 -10.26 25.41 -25.74
N ASN A 457 -10.00 25.28 -27.04
CA ASN A 457 -11.01 25.54 -28.06
C ASN A 457 -11.98 24.37 -28.28
N GLU A 458 -13.16 24.64 -28.84
CA GLU A 458 -14.21 23.63 -29.04
C GLU A 458 -13.79 22.42 -29.90
N PRO A 459 -13.06 22.58 -31.03
CA PRO A 459 -12.57 21.43 -31.78
C PRO A 459 -11.67 20.50 -30.95
N THR A 460 -10.77 21.07 -30.14
CA THR A 460 -9.88 20.29 -29.27
C THR A 460 -10.67 19.61 -28.15
N LYS A 461 -11.64 20.31 -27.53
CA LYS A 461 -12.54 19.72 -26.53
C LYS A 461 -13.30 18.52 -27.10
N ALA A 462 -13.85 18.65 -28.31
CA ALA A 462 -14.56 17.57 -28.99
C ALA A 462 -13.65 16.36 -29.27
N LEU A 463 -12.41 16.59 -29.71
CA LEU A 463 -11.43 15.50 -29.91
C LEU A 463 -11.09 14.78 -28.60
N ILE A 464 -10.83 15.53 -27.52
CA ILE A 464 -10.52 14.94 -26.21
C ILE A 464 -11.71 14.12 -25.71
N GLN A 465 -12.94 14.67 -25.76
CA GLN A 465 -14.14 13.94 -25.35
C GLN A 465 -14.36 12.68 -26.22
N GLY A 466 -14.11 12.75 -27.52
CA GLY A 466 -14.17 11.60 -28.42
C GLY A 466 -13.19 10.50 -28.01
N SER A 467 -11.95 10.87 -27.69
CA SER A 467 -10.90 9.96 -27.21
C SER A 467 -11.26 9.31 -25.86
N ILE A 468 -11.79 10.08 -24.91
CA ILE A 468 -12.28 9.56 -23.62
C ILE A 468 -13.42 8.56 -23.83
N SER A 469 -14.36 8.89 -24.72
CA SER A 469 -15.50 8.01 -25.03
C SER A 469 -15.06 6.71 -25.69
N ASP A 470 -14.07 6.77 -26.59
CA ASP A 470 -13.48 5.58 -27.19
C ASP A 470 -12.73 4.71 -26.18
N THR A 471 -11.92 5.34 -25.33
CA THR A 471 -11.19 4.64 -24.27
C THR A 471 -12.16 3.93 -23.31
N TYR A 472 -13.28 4.55 -22.96
CA TYR A 472 -14.33 3.92 -22.16
C TYR A 472 -14.91 2.68 -22.85
N ARG A 473 -15.31 2.79 -24.12
CA ARG A 473 -15.82 1.64 -24.90
C ARG A 473 -14.79 0.51 -24.97
N ARG A 474 -13.51 0.84 -25.18
CA ARG A 474 -12.42 -0.15 -25.15
C ARG A 474 -12.30 -0.81 -23.79
N PHE A 475 -12.40 -0.06 -22.69
CA PHE A 475 -12.36 -0.62 -21.35
C PHE A 475 -13.50 -1.62 -21.13
N VAL A 476 -14.73 -1.21 -21.42
CA VAL A 476 -15.92 -2.07 -21.34
C VAL A 476 -15.72 -3.33 -22.20
N GLY A 477 -15.20 -3.18 -23.43
CA GLY A 477 -14.91 -4.30 -24.33
C GLY A 477 -13.86 -5.27 -23.79
N LEU A 478 -12.78 -4.76 -23.19
CA LEU A 478 -11.75 -5.59 -22.55
C LEU A 478 -12.32 -6.39 -21.37
N VAL A 479 -13.13 -5.75 -20.53
CA VAL A 479 -13.80 -6.42 -19.40
C VAL A 479 -14.81 -7.45 -19.92
N ALA A 480 -15.63 -7.09 -20.88
CA ALA A 480 -16.60 -8.00 -21.51
C ALA A 480 -15.91 -9.27 -22.05
N ALA A 481 -14.81 -9.11 -22.78
CA ALA A 481 -14.04 -10.21 -23.33
C ALA A 481 -13.40 -11.08 -22.23
N ALA A 482 -12.74 -10.46 -21.25
CA ALA A 482 -12.04 -11.17 -20.18
C ALA A 482 -13.01 -11.92 -19.24
N ARG A 483 -14.17 -11.32 -18.94
CA ARG A 483 -15.16 -11.87 -18.01
C ARG A 483 -16.24 -12.72 -18.72
N LYS A 484 -16.21 -12.78 -20.06
CA LYS A 484 -17.21 -13.46 -20.90
C LYS A 484 -18.63 -12.95 -20.63
N LEU A 485 -18.77 -11.63 -20.52
CA LEU A 485 -20.03 -10.93 -20.31
C LEU A 485 -20.40 -10.11 -21.55
N PRO A 486 -21.69 -9.96 -21.89
CA PRO A 486 -22.11 -8.97 -22.88
C PRO A 486 -21.67 -7.56 -22.48
N ALA A 487 -21.22 -6.75 -23.43
CA ALA A 487 -20.80 -5.36 -23.16
C ALA A 487 -21.89 -4.54 -22.46
N ALA A 488 -23.15 -4.72 -22.87
CA ALA A 488 -24.30 -4.07 -22.24
C ALA A 488 -24.55 -4.48 -20.77
N GLU A 489 -24.12 -5.68 -20.34
CA GLU A 489 -24.15 -6.07 -18.93
C GLU A 489 -23.01 -5.43 -18.15
N VAL A 490 -21.82 -5.34 -18.75
CA VAL A 490 -20.66 -4.66 -18.16
C VAL A 490 -20.98 -3.18 -17.96
N GLU A 491 -21.60 -2.51 -18.93
CA GLU A 491 -21.99 -1.09 -18.82
C GLU A 491 -22.86 -0.83 -17.59
N LYS A 492 -23.82 -1.71 -17.28
CA LYS A 492 -24.71 -1.57 -16.10
C LYS A 492 -23.98 -1.63 -14.76
N ILE A 493 -22.84 -2.33 -14.71
CA ILE A 493 -22.02 -2.49 -13.50
C ILE A 493 -20.74 -1.63 -13.54
N ALA A 494 -20.54 -0.86 -14.61
CA ALA A 494 -19.41 0.02 -14.84
C ALA A 494 -19.73 1.47 -14.43
N GLU A 495 -19.62 2.42 -15.36
CA GLU A 495 -19.83 3.86 -15.13
C GLU A 495 -18.94 4.48 -14.04
N GLY A 496 -17.76 3.90 -13.81
CA GLY A 496 -16.82 4.35 -12.79
C GLY A 496 -17.15 3.88 -11.37
N ARG A 497 -18.19 3.05 -11.18
CA ARG A 497 -18.63 2.58 -9.87
C ARG A 497 -17.62 1.65 -9.21
N VAL A 498 -17.39 1.86 -7.92
CA VAL A 498 -16.49 1.06 -7.09
C VAL A 498 -17.29 -0.04 -6.39
N TRP A 499 -16.69 -1.22 -6.27
CA TRP A 499 -17.30 -2.40 -5.66
C TRP A 499 -16.38 -2.99 -4.60
N SER A 500 -16.97 -3.54 -3.54
CA SER A 500 -16.26 -4.47 -2.65
C SER A 500 -15.96 -5.76 -3.41
N GLY A 501 -14.97 -6.56 -2.96
CA GLY A 501 -14.64 -7.83 -3.58
C GLY A 501 -15.81 -8.82 -3.52
N ARG A 502 -16.63 -8.74 -2.46
CA ARG A 502 -17.90 -9.46 -2.36
C ARG A 502 -18.86 -9.07 -3.49
N ASP A 503 -19.12 -7.77 -3.62
CA ASP A 503 -20.01 -7.26 -4.68
C ASP A 503 -19.48 -7.56 -6.09
N ALA A 504 -18.16 -7.54 -6.26
CA ALA A 504 -17.48 -7.83 -7.51
C ALA A 504 -17.64 -9.31 -7.91
N LEU A 505 -17.63 -10.23 -6.94
CA LEU A 505 -17.86 -11.65 -7.19
C LEU A 505 -19.29 -11.90 -7.67
N ASP A 506 -20.29 -11.31 -7.00
CA ASP A 506 -21.71 -11.42 -7.37
C ASP A 506 -21.96 -10.89 -8.80
N ARG A 507 -21.17 -9.90 -9.22
CA ARG A 507 -21.21 -9.29 -10.56
C ARG A 507 -20.26 -9.93 -11.56
N LYS A 508 -19.61 -11.05 -11.20
CA LYS A 508 -18.67 -11.81 -12.05
C LYS A 508 -17.44 -11.00 -12.50
N LEU A 509 -17.11 -9.91 -11.80
CA LEU A 509 -15.91 -9.11 -12.05
C LEU A 509 -14.64 -9.80 -11.52
N VAL A 510 -14.77 -10.76 -10.61
CA VAL A 510 -13.68 -11.63 -10.12
C VAL A 510 -14.12 -13.09 -10.15
N ASP A 511 -13.18 -14.04 -10.06
CA ASP A 511 -13.44 -15.48 -10.22
C ASP A 511 -13.62 -16.22 -8.89
N GLY A 512 -13.15 -15.65 -7.78
CA GLY A 512 -13.30 -16.25 -6.47
C GLY A 512 -12.64 -15.47 -5.36
N PHE A 513 -12.96 -15.84 -4.12
CA PHE A 513 -12.28 -15.29 -2.97
C PHE A 513 -10.90 -15.90 -2.79
N GLY A 514 -9.91 -15.06 -2.51
CA GLY A 514 -8.54 -15.48 -2.27
C GLY A 514 -7.56 -14.31 -2.22
N GLY A 515 -6.35 -14.60 -1.76
CA GLY A 515 -5.23 -13.66 -1.72
C GLY A 515 -4.07 -14.12 -2.61
N LEU A 516 -2.85 -13.72 -2.24
CA LEU A 516 -1.63 -14.05 -2.98
C LEU A 516 -1.41 -15.57 -3.05
N ASP A 517 -1.55 -16.28 -1.93
CA ASP A 517 -1.32 -17.74 -1.89
C ASP A 517 -2.31 -18.53 -2.75
N ALA A 518 -3.56 -18.08 -2.82
CA ALA A 518 -4.56 -18.71 -3.68
C ALA A 518 -4.18 -18.57 -5.16
N ALA A 519 -3.72 -17.38 -5.56
CA ALA A 519 -3.25 -17.12 -6.91
C ALA A 519 -1.96 -17.90 -7.23
N ILE A 520 -1.01 -18.01 -6.29
CA ILE A 520 0.21 -18.81 -6.45
C ILE A 520 -0.13 -20.29 -6.65
N ARG A 521 -1.02 -20.86 -5.84
CA ARG A 521 -1.45 -22.26 -5.99
C ARG A 521 -2.17 -22.51 -7.30
N ASP A 522 -3.06 -21.60 -7.73
CA ASP A 522 -3.77 -21.73 -9.00
C ASP A 522 -2.80 -21.63 -10.20
N ALA A 523 -1.86 -20.68 -10.16
CA ALA A 523 -0.80 -20.52 -11.17
C ALA A 523 0.12 -21.77 -11.23
N ALA A 524 0.54 -22.28 -10.07
CA ALA A 524 1.36 -23.50 -9.98
C ALA A 524 0.63 -24.73 -10.50
N LYS A 525 -0.66 -24.88 -10.19
CA LYS A 525 -1.49 -25.96 -10.72
C LYS A 525 -1.62 -25.87 -12.24
N ALA A 526 -1.84 -24.67 -12.78
CA ALA A 526 -1.92 -24.44 -14.23
C ALA A 526 -0.60 -24.78 -14.93
N ALA A 527 0.54 -24.49 -14.29
CA ALA A 527 1.88 -24.81 -14.79
C ALA A 527 2.43 -26.18 -14.36
N LYS A 528 1.64 -27.00 -13.66
CA LYS A 528 2.01 -28.35 -13.18
C LYS A 528 3.26 -28.39 -12.28
N LEU A 529 3.40 -27.41 -11.38
CA LEU A 529 4.54 -27.26 -10.46
C LEU A 529 4.37 -27.94 -9.09
N GLY A 530 3.26 -28.65 -8.86
CA GLY A 530 2.92 -29.24 -7.55
C GLY A 530 2.39 -28.24 -6.53
N ASP A 531 2.21 -28.68 -5.29
CA ASP A 531 1.50 -27.92 -4.25
C ASP A 531 2.36 -26.86 -3.54
N ASN A 532 3.69 -27.04 -3.56
CA ASN A 532 4.66 -26.14 -2.92
C ASN A 532 5.66 -25.60 -3.96
N PRO A 533 5.20 -24.74 -4.90
CA PRO A 533 6.05 -24.20 -5.96
C PRO A 533 7.13 -23.28 -5.39
N ARG A 534 8.28 -23.22 -6.07
CA ARG A 534 9.24 -22.13 -5.84
C ARG A 534 8.60 -20.81 -6.26
N VAL A 535 8.72 -19.78 -5.43
CA VAL A 535 8.18 -18.45 -5.71
C VAL A 535 9.32 -17.47 -5.89
N VAL A 536 9.33 -16.77 -7.02
CA VAL A 536 10.32 -15.74 -7.34
C VAL A 536 9.61 -14.40 -7.43
N THR A 537 10.07 -13.44 -6.65
CA THR A 537 9.57 -12.06 -6.74
C THR A 537 10.23 -11.35 -7.92
N LEU A 538 9.41 -10.71 -8.76
CA LEU A 538 9.82 -9.92 -9.91
C LEU A 538 9.72 -8.44 -9.54
N GLU A 539 10.83 -7.84 -9.13
CA GLU A 539 10.91 -6.45 -8.68
C GLU A 539 12.16 -5.77 -9.24
N ALA A 540 12.03 -4.48 -9.52
CA ALA A 540 13.18 -3.64 -9.82
C ALA A 540 14.10 -3.60 -8.60
N LYS A 541 15.37 -3.96 -8.80
CA LYS A 541 16.36 -3.94 -7.72
C LYS A 541 16.86 -2.50 -7.55
N PRO A 542 16.99 -2.00 -6.30
CA PRO A 542 17.61 -0.71 -6.07
C PRO A 542 19.06 -0.71 -6.58
N GLY A 543 19.58 0.48 -6.89
CA GLY A 543 20.98 0.63 -7.28
C GLY A 543 21.92 0.09 -6.20
N THR A 544 23.14 -0.34 -6.57
CA THR A 544 24.09 -0.94 -5.61
C THR A 544 24.42 -0.02 -4.43
N LEU A 545 24.58 1.27 -4.68
CA LEU A 545 24.79 2.29 -3.65
C LEU A 545 23.55 2.45 -2.74
N GLU A 546 22.36 2.51 -3.33
CA GLU A 546 21.11 2.63 -2.57
C GLU A 546 20.86 1.40 -1.71
N ALA A 547 21.11 0.20 -2.24
CA ALA A 547 21.02 -1.04 -1.49
C ALA A 547 21.99 -1.09 -0.31
N LEU A 548 23.18 -0.48 -0.45
CA LEU A 548 24.14 -0.34 0.65
C LEU A 548 23.65 0.69 1.68
N LEU A 549 23.22 1.88 1.24
CA LEU A 549 22.74 2.95 2.12
C LEU A 549 21.49 2.56 2.90
N ASN A 550 20.54 1.86 2.28
CA ASN A 550 19.34 1.35 2.93
C ASN A 550 19.63 0.33 4.05
N ARG A 551 20.83 -0.27 4.09
CA ARG A 551 21.24 -1.16 5.20
C ARG A 551 21.68 -0.40 6.45
N PHE A 552 21.99 0.90 6.32
CA PHE A 552 22.43 1.76 7.42
C PHE A 552 21.38 2.81 7.80
N GLY A 553 20.39 3.03 6.94
CA GLY A 553 19.39 4.10 7.08
C GLY A 553 18.08 3.64 7.68
N ASP A 554 18.07 3.13 8.92
CA ASP A 554 16.82 2.89 9.65
C ASP A 554 16.17 4.25 9.99
N SER A 555 14.85 4.42 9.75
CA SER A 555 14.16 5.52 10.42
C SER A 555 13.81 5.08 11.82
N PRO A 556 13.85 6.03 12.77
CA PRO A 556 13.20 5.80 14.05
C PRO A 556 11.72 5.46 13.78
N PRO A 557 11.19 4.41 14.41
CA PRO A 557 9.79 4.07 14.31
C PRO A 557 8.93 5.21 14.90
N PRO A 558 7.65 5.34 14.49
CA PRO A 558 6.78 6.33 15.08
C PRO A 558 6.66 6.09 16.60
N PRO A 559 6.50 7.14 17.42
CA PRO A 559 6.34 6.95 18.86
C PRO A 559 5.08 6.13 19.13
N ALA A 560 5.15 5.26 20.14
CA ALA A 560 3.95 4.71 20.75
C ALA A 560 3.13 5.88 21.32
N ALA A 561 1.83 5.85 21.11
CA ALA A 561 0.96 6.98 21.42
C ALA A 561 -0.40 6.49 21.91
N ASP A 562 -1.08 7.34 22.68
CA ASP A 562 -2.47 7.10 23.06
C ASP A 562 -3.39 7.06 21.82
N ALA A 563 -4.62 6.57 22.03
CA ALA A 563 -5.54 6.33 20.94
C ALA A 563 -5.96 7.61 20.18
N PHE A 564 -6.05 8.76 20.84
CA PHE A 564 -6.40 10.01 20.17
C PHE A 564 -5.23 10.58 19.38
N ALA A 565 -4.01 10.53 19.93
CA ALA A 565 -2.81 10.91 19.20
C ALA A 565 -2.62 10.05 17.93
N ARG A 566 -2.90 8.74 18.02
CA ARG A 566 -2.87 7.82 16.88
C ARG A 566 -3.93 8.13 15.83
N LEU A 567 -5.17 8.42 16.25
CA LEU A 567 -6.23 8.85 15.34
C LEU A 567 -5.90 10.19 14.65
N ALA A 568 -5.33 11.15 15.38
CA ALA A 568 -4.91 12.42 14.82
C ALA A 568 -3.80 12.23 13.78
N MET A 569 -2.84 11.33 14.03
CA MET A 569 -1.80 10.97 13.06
C MET A 569 -2.41 10.35 11.79
N ILE A 570 -3.29 9.36 11.92
CA ILE A 570 -3.98 8.73 10.77
C ILE A 570 -4.77 9.77 9.98
N SER A 571 -5.50 10.66 10.67
CA SER A 571 -6.26 11.74 10.02
C SER A 571 -5.35 12.70 9.24
N ARG A 572 -4.19 13.08 9.80
CA ARG A 572 -3.21 13.92 9.09
C ARG A 572 -2.67 13.22 7.85
N LEU A 573 -2.32 11.93 7.95
CA LEU A 573 -1.84 11.15 6.81
C LEU A 573 -2.89 11.06 5.69
N ARG A 574 -4.17 10.88 6.03
CA ARG A 574 -5.27 10.89 5.05
C ARG A 574 -5.41 12.26 4.38
N ALA A 575 -5.37 13.36 5.15
CA ALA A 575 -5.43 14.71 4.59
C ALA A 575 -4.23 14.98 3.65
N THR A 576 -3.03 14.57 4.03
CA THR A 576 -1.83 14.65 3.19
C THR A 576 -1.99 13.87 1.89
N ALA A 577 -2.55 12.66 1.94
CA ALA A 577 -2.81 11.86 0.76
C ALA A 577 -3.81 12.54 -0.19
N GLN A 578 -4.88 13.15 0.33
CA GLN A 578 -5.84 13.91 -0.49
C GLN A 578 -5.22 15.13 -1.17
N ILE A 579 -4.29 15.81 -0.50
CA ILE A 579 -3.53 16.92 -1.10
C ILE A 579 -2.60 16.38 -2.19
N ALA A 580 -1.91 15.27 -1.95
CA ALA A 580 -1.04 14.64 -2.93
C ALA A 580 -1.81 14.17 -4.18
N ASP A 581 -3.02 13.63 -4.00
CA ASP A 581 -3.92 13.28 -5.12
C ASP A 581 -4.25 14.53 -5.95
N ALA A 582 -4.56 15.66 -5.31
CA ALA A 582 -4.80 16.94 -5.99
C ALA A 582 -3.57 17.46 -6.74
N LEU A 583 -2.37 17.33 -6.18
CA LEU A 583 -1.11 17.71 -6.85
C LEU A 583 -0.79 16.80 -8.03
N THR A 584 -1.06 15.51 -7.91
CA THR A 584 -0.83 14.53 -8.98
C THR A 584 -1.71 14.83 -10.20
N MET A 585 -2.84 15.50 -10.02
CA MET A 585 -3.65 15.98 -11.14
C MET A 585 -3.04 17.15 -11.91
N ALA A 586 -2.25 18.00 -11.26
CA ALA A 586 -1.59 19.11 -11.93
C ALA A 586 -0.38 18.65 -12.77
N GLN A 587 0.14 17.44 -12.53
CA GLN A 587 1.41 16.96 -13.07
C GLN A 587 1.31 15.62 -13.82
N GLY A 588 0.18 14.91 -13.72
CA GLY A 588 -0.01 13.57 -14.27
C GLY A 588 -0.54 13.53 -15.70
N ALA A 589 -0.71 12.31 -16.24
CA ALA A 589 -1.29 12.10 -17.56
C ALA A 589 -2.70 12.72 -17.67
N SER A 590 -3.02 13.30 -18.83
CA SER A 590 -4.29 14.00 -19.06
C SER A 590 -5.50 13.07 -19.15
N ILE A 591 -5.31 11.80 -19.56
CA ILE A 591 -6.35 10.77 -19.61
C ILE A 591 -6.03 9.68 -18.59
N GLN A 592 -6.97 9.44 -17.66
CA GLN A 592 -6.74 8.56 -16.54
C GLN A 592 -7.91 7.59 -16.30
N ALA A 593 -7.54 6.41 -15.83
CA ALA A 593 -8.41 5.44 -15.20
C ALA A 593 -7.96 5.33 -13.74
N ARG A 594 -8.39 6.27 -12.88
CA ARG A 594 -8.05 6.35 -11.44
C ARG A 594 -9.29 6.39 -10.55
N CYS A 595 -9.20 5.84 -9.34
CA CYS A 595 -10.29 5.74 -8.36
C CYS A 595 -10.09 6.69 -7.17
N LEU A 596 -10.98 7.67 -6.99
CA LEU A 596 -10.90 8.63 -5.88
C LEU A 596 -11.39 8.03 -4.57
N ALA A 597 -12.56 7.40 -4.61
CA ALA A 597 -13.17 6.77 -3.44
C ALA A 597 -12.27 5.71 -2.80
N CYS A 598 -11.37 5.10 -3.59
CA CYS A 598 -10.42 4.11 -3.10
C CYS A 598 -9.47 4.72 -2.04
N ALA A 599 -9.04 5.98 -2.18
CA ALA A 599 -8.12 6.61 -1.24
C ALA A 599 -8.73 6.79 0.16
N ALA A 600 -10.05 6.98 0.27
CA ALA A 600 -10.75 7.09 1.56
C ALA A 600 -10.77 5.77 2.34
N HIS A 601 -10.54 4.64 1.67
CA HIS A 601 -10.67 3.30 2.22
C HIS A 601 -9.39 2.46 2.08
N ALA A 602 -8.34 3.03 1.46
CA ALA A 602 -7.02 2.42 1.31
C ALA A 602 -6.10 2.78 2.49
N PRO A 603 -5.06 1.98 2.77
CA PRO A 603 -4.06 2.35 3.76
C PRO A 603 -3.34 3.66 3.34
N PRO A 604 -2.95 4.52 4.29
CA PRO A 604 -2.16 5.71 3.98
C PRO A 604 -0.82 5.29 3.36
N ARG A 605 -0.55 5.73 2.13
CA ARG A 605 0.68 5.36 1.41
C ARG A 605 1.80 6.40 1.61
N PRO A 606 3.03 5.98 1.96
CA PRO A 606 4.15 6.89 2.22
C PRO A 606 4.56 7.76 1.01
N ALA A 607 4.49 7.23 -0.21
CA ALA A 607 4.88 7.93 -1.44
C ALA A 607 4.08 9.24 -1.67
N ASN A 608 2.84 9.28 -1.20
CA ASN A 608 1.98 10.47 -1.30
C ASN A 608 2.35 11.53 -0.25
N ALA A 609 2.88 11.10 0.91
CA ALA A 609 3.24 12.00 2.00
C ALA A 609 4.51 12.83 1.71
N ALA A 610 5.50 12.24 1.06
CA ALA A 610 6.74 12.93 0.69
C ALA A 610 6.49 14.09 -0.29
N ARG A 611 5.59 13.91 -1.27
CA ARG A 611 5.24 14.93 -2.28
C ARG A 611 4.42 16.10 -1.71
N ALA A 612 3.59 15.86 -0.71
CA ALA A 612 2.73 16.88 -0.11
C ALA A 612 3.32 17.58 1.14
N GLY A 613 4.38 17.03 1.72
CA GLY A 613 4.98 17.50 2.97
C GLY A 613 5.40 18.99 2.95
N ALA A 614 5.90 19.48 1.82
CA ALA A 614 6.31 20.89 1.65
C ALA A 614 5.13 21.89 1.68
N LEU A 615 3.96 21.49 1.17
CA LEU A 615 2.77 22.34 1.13
C LEU A 615 2.07 22.42 2.49
N LEU A 616 2.04 21.30 3.22
CA LEU A 616 1.47 21.24 4.57
C LEU A 616 2.32 21.98 5.61
N THR A 617 3.65 21.96 5.48
CA THR A 617 4.53 22.77 6.35
C THR A 617 4.38 24.27 6.11
N LEU A 618 3.99 24.69 4.90
CA LEU A 618 3.62 26.07 4.59
C LEU A 618 2.27 26.48 5.19
N LEU A 619 1.32 25.55 5.35
CA LEU A 619 0.00 25.81 5.94
C LEU A 619 -0.01 25.74 7.49
N GLN A 620 1.03 25.15 8.08
CA GLN A 620 1.22 25.08 9.54
C GLN A 620 1.99 26.29 10.11
N ARG A 621 2.49 27.18 9.24
CA ARG A 621 3.07 28.47 9.58
C ARG A 621 2.10 29.57 9.18
#